data_AF-A0AAP3A3F9-F1
#
_entry.id   AF-A0AAP3A3F9-F1
#
_cell.length_a   1.000
_cell.length_b   1.000
_cell.length_c   1.000
_cell.angle_alpha   90.00
_cell.angle_beta   90.00
_cell.angle_gamma   90.00
#
_symmetry.space_group_name_H-M   'P 1'
#
loop_
_entity.id
_entity.type
_entity.pdbx_description
1 polymer ?
#
loop_
_entity_poly.entity_id
_entity_poly.type
_entity_poly.pdbx_seq_one_letter_code
_entity_poly.pdbx_strand_id
1 'polypeptide(L)'
;KHGLKDCFKLRPDLLIQSHKPVQTKMVMDTKWKLVNSSQQTKSLYGLAQADFYQMFAYGQKYLGGNGEMYLIYPAHDDFSQPIAQHFAFSETLKLWVVPYRIMAKRGERMMWPND
;
A
#
# COMPACT_ATOMS: atom_id res chain seq x y z
N LYS A 1 -5.76 -15.88 -22.44
CA LYS A 1 -7.08 -15.59 -21.84
C LYS A 1 -7.46 -16.76 -20.94
N HIS A 2 -7.56 -16.57 -19.62
CA HIS A 2 -8.08 -17.62 -18.74
C HIS A 2 -9.61 -17.57 -18.74
N GLY A 3 -10.23 -18.43 -19.56
CA GLY A 3 -11.65 -18.80 -19.48
C GLY A 3 -12.71 -17.75 -19.89
N LEU A 4 -13.97 -18.20 -19.90
CA LEU A 4 -15.19 -17.44 -20.20
C LEU A 4 -15.62 -16.46 -19.09
N LYS A 5 -14.88 -16.43 -17.98
CA LYS A 5 -15.08 -15.51 -16.86
C LYS A 5 -13.71 -14.93 -16.53
N ASP A 6 -13.58 -13.61 -16.51
CA ASP A 6 -12.35 -12.93 -16.10
C ASP A 6 -12.02 -13.25 -14.64
N CYS A 7 -11.29 -14.34 -14.41
CA CYS A 7 -11.00 -14.89 -13.07
C CYS A 7 -9.96 -14.07 -12.29
N PHE A 8 -9.28 -13.11 -12.91
CA PHE A 8 -8.26 -12.30 -12.25
C PHE A 8 -8.50 -10.80 -12.47
N LYS A 9 -9.27 -10.19 -11.57
CA LYS A 9 -9.49 -8.74 -11.58
C LYS A 9 -8.42 -8.08 -10.73
N LEU A 10 -7.52 -7.39 -11.39
CA LEU A 10 -6.53 -6.53 -10.76
C LEU A 10 -7.23 -5.29 -10.19
N ARG A 11 -7.73 -5.37 -8.95
CA ARG A 11 -8.51 -4.33 -8.27
C ARG A 11 -7.95 -4.13 -6.84
N PRO A 12 -7.56 -2.91 -6.45
CA PRO A 12 -7.12 -2.62 -5.09
C PRO A 12 -8.31 -2.58 -4.13
N ASP A 13 -8.02 -2.70 -2.83
CA ASP A 13 -9.03 -2.52 -1.78
C ASP A 13 -9.58 -1.09 -1.76
N LEU A 14 -8.68 -0.10 -1.89
CA LEU A 14 -9.02 1.32 -1.82
C LEU A 14 -8.41 2.09 -2.99
N LEU A 15 -9.20 3.00 -3.55
CA LEU A 15 -8.81 3.89 -4.63
C LEU A 15 -9.29 5.31 -4.31
N ILE A 16 -8.36 6.26 -4.19
CA ILE A 16 -8.70 7.67 -3.95
C ILE A 16 -8.63 8.40 -5.29
N GLN A 17 -9.71 9.09 -5.64
CA GLN A 17 -9.82 9.83 -6.91
C GLN A 17 -10.29 11.26 -6.66
N SER A 18 -9.73 12.22 -7.39
CA SER A 18 -10.33 13.54 -7.50
C SER A 18 -11.65 13.44 -8.28
N HIS A 19 -12.59 14.34 -8.01
CA HIS A 19 -13.89 14.32 -8.66
C HIS A 19 -13.89 15.05 -10.01
N LYS A 20 -13.20 16.19 -10.12
CA LYS A 20 -13.15 17.01 -11.35
C LYS A 20 -11.76 17.64 -11.56
N PRO A 21 -10.99 17.21 -12.59
CA PRO A 21 -11.24 16.02 -13.41
C PRO A 21 -11.15 14.73 -12.57
N VAL A 22 -11.79 13.66 -13.03
CA VAL A 22 -11.62 12.34 -12.42
C VAL A 22 -10.20 11.86 -12.67
N GLN A 23 -9.41 11.78 -11.61
CA GLN A 23 -8.04 11.29 -11.67
C GLN A 23 -7.72 10.51 -10.42
N THR A 24 -7.15 9.33 -10.58
CA THR A 24 -6.62 8.56 -9.45
C THR A 24 -5.47 9.32 -8.81
N LYS A 25 -5.56 9.52 -7.49
CA LYS A 25 -4.52 10.16 -6.69
C LYS A 25 -3.70 9.16 -5.91
N MET A 26 -4.35 8.13 -5.37
CA MET A 26 -3.69 7.11 -4.56
C MET A 26 -4.34 5.73 -4.77
N VAL A 27 -3.51 4.70 -4.69
CA VAL A 27 -3.92 3.30 -4.65
C VAL A 27 -3.51 2.74 -3.30
N MET A 28 -4.41 2.05 -2.60
CA MET A 28 -4.09 1.45 -1.32
C MET A 28 -4.63 0.03 -1.22
N ASP A 29 -3.88 -0.83 -0.54
CA ASP A 29 -4.22 -2.24 -0.33
C ASP A 29 -3.95 -2.60 1.14
N THR A 30 -4.88 -3.34 1.74
CA THR A 30 -4.85 -3.67 3.16
C THR A 30 -4.41 -5.12 3.34
N LYS A 31 -3.47 -5.35 4.26
CA LYS A 31 -2.90 -6.68 4.51
C LYS A 31 -2.97 -7.04 5.97
N TRP A 32 -3.44 -8.25 6.27
CA TRP A 32 -3.38 -8.82 7.62
C TRP A 32 -2.13 -9.69 7.78
N LYS A 33 -0.96 -9.06 7.95
CA LYS A 33 0.33 -9.74 8.15
C LYS A 33 1.18 -8.97 9.17
N LEU A 34 2.12 -9.65 9.82
CA LEU A 34 3.06 -9.05 10.75
C LEU A 34 4.25 -8.46 9.98
N VAL A 35 4.30 -7.14 9.89
CA VAL A 35 5.47 -6.38 9.43
C VAL A 35 6.37 -6.10 10.63
N ASN A 36 7.69 -6.13 10.47
CA ASN A 36 8.63 -5.84 11.55
C ASN A 36 9.60 -4.73 11.11
N SER A 37 9.47 -3.53 11.69
CA SER A 37 10.29 -2.37 11.37
C SER A 37 11.79 -2.55 11.67
N SER A 38 12.18 -3.53 12.49
CA SER A 38 13.59 -3.77 12.83
C SER A 38 14.34 -4.65 11.82
N GLN A 39 13.64 -5.33 10.90
CA GLN A 39 14.22 -6.32 9.98
C GLN A 39 14.48 -5.77 8.57
N GLN A 40 15.22 -4.66 8.48
CA GLN A 40 15.43 -3.94 7.21
C GLN A 40 16.15 -4.78 6.12
N THR A 41 17.07 -5.67 6.47
CA THR A 41 18.05 -6.22 5.50
C THR A 41 17.82 -7.66 5.04
N LYS A 42 17.21 -8.55 5.84
CA LYS A 42 17.02 -9.97 5.43
C LYS A 42 15.65 -10.28 4.84
N SER A 43 14.62 -9.48 5.11
CA SER A 43 13.23 -9.79 4.74
C SER A 43 12.41 -8.57 4.30
N LEU A 44 13.05 -7.42 4.02
CA LEU A 44 12.36 -6.16 3.72
C LEU A 44 11.25 -5.88 4.75
N TYR A 45 11.59 -5.91 6.04
CA TYR A 45 10.63 -5.72 7.14
C TYR A 45 9.56 -6.80 7.25
N GLY A 46 9.79 -8.00 6.69
CA GLY A 46 8.81 -9.09 6.66
C GLY A 46 7.74 -8.96 5.56
N LEU A 47 7.94 -8.04 4.60
CA LEU A 47 7.01 -7.83 3.48
C LEU A 47 7.16 -8.95 2.43
N ALA A 48 6.03 -9.49 1.95
CA ALA A 48 6.08 -10.53 0.95
C ALA A 48 6.33 -9.94 -0.46
N GLN A 49 7.26 -10.54 -1.21
CA GLN A 49 7.57 -10.11 -2.59
C GLN A 49 6.34 -10.09 -3.51
N ALA A 50 5.39 -11.01 -3.28
CA ALA A 50 4.11 -11.04 -4.00
C ALA A 50 3.28 -9.75 -3.79
N ASP A 51 3.34 -9.13 -2.61
CA ASP A 51 2.63 -7.88 -2.33
C ASP A 51 3.24 -6.73 -3.16
N PHE A 52 4.56 -6.69 -3.32
CA PHE A 52 5.22 -5.70 -4.19
C PHE A 52 4.80 -5.83 -5.65
N TYR A 53 4.75 -7.05 -6.19
CA TYR A 53 4.31 -7.26 -7.58
C TYR A 53 2.84 -6.89 -7.77
N GLN A 54 2.00 -7.18 -6.78
CA GLN A 54 0.60 -6.75 -6.80
C GLN A 54 0.49 -5.23 -6.82
N MET A 55 1.22 -4.54 -5.95
CA MET A 55 1.23 -3.07 -5.91
C MET A 55 1.80 -2.46 -7.19
N PHE A 56 2.88 -3.01 -7.75
CA PHE A 56 3.42 -2.56 -9.03
C PHE A 56 2.37 -2.65 -10.15
N ALA A 57 1.67 -3.78 -10.25
CA ALA A 57 0.61 -3.96 -11.22
C ALA A 57 -0.52 -2.93 -11.03
N TYR A 58 -0.90 -2.62 -9.78
CA TYR A 58 -1.86 -1.56 -9.52
C TYR A 58 -1.36 -0.17 -9.93
N GLY A 59 -0.11 0.17 -9.62
CA GLY A 59 0.49 1.45 -9.99
C GLY A 59 0.52 1.67 -11.50
N GLN A 60 0.86 0.63 -12.26
CA GLN A 60 0.79 0.70 -13.72
C GLN A 60 -0.65 0.90 -14.22
N LYS A 61 -1.61 0.12 -13.67
CA LYS A 61 -2.99 0.14 -14.15
C LYS A 61 -3.76 1.41 -13.77
N TYR A 62 -3.59 1.90 -12.55
CA TYR A 62 -4.46 2.94 -11.98
C TYR A 62 -3.80 4.31 -11.86
N LEU A 63 -2.47 4.36 -11.85
CA LEU A 63 -1.68 5.59 -11.74
C LEU A 63 -0.83 5.86 -13.00
N GLY A 64 -0.89 4.99 -14.02
CA GLY A 64 -0.07 5.14 -15.23
C GLY A 64 1.43 5.12 -14.95
N GLY A 65 1.87 4.44 -13.87
CA GLY A 65 3.27 4.41 -13.47
C GLY A 65 3.78 5.70 -12.81
N ASN A 66 2.89 6.62 -12.40
CA ASN A 66 3.27 7.86 -11.71
C ASN A 66 2.33 8.14 -10.53
N GLY A 67 2.89 8.20 -9.33
CA GLY A 67 2.18 8.58 -8.12
C GLY A 67 2.57 7.73 -6.93
N GLU A 68 1.67 7.70 -5.95
CA GLU A 68 1.93 7.08 -4.66
C GLU A 68 0.93 5.97 -4.35
N MET A 69 1.46 4.92 -3.75
CA MET A 69 0.71 3.75 -3.34
C MET A 69 0.99 3.43 -1.88
N TYR A 70 0.03 2.81 -1.21
CA TYR A 70 0.13 2.52 0.21
C TYR A 70 -0.24 1.07 0.50
N LEU A 71 0.66 0.35 1.17
CA LEU A 71 0.32 -0.89 1.86
C LEU A 71 -0.01 -0.57 3.30
N ILE A 72 -1.22 -0.94 3.73
CA ILE A 72 -1.72 -0.71 5.08
C ILE A 72 -1.69 -2.02 5.84
N TYR A 73 -0.99 -2.05 6.97
CA TYR A 73 -0.95 -3.20 7.87
C TYR A 73 -1.48 -2.84 9.25
N PRO A 74 -2.07 -3.79 10.00
CA PRO A 74 -2.39 -3.59 11.41
C PRO A 74 -1.15 -3.12 12.18
N ALA A 75 -1.31 -2.05 12.95
CA ALA A 75 -0.29 -1.59 13.87
C ALA A 75 -0.08 -2.62 15.00
N HIS A 76 1.16 -2.80 15.43
CA HIS A 76 1.52 -3.57 16.63
C HIS A 76 2.84 -3.04 17.21
N ASP A 77 3.33 -3.66 18.29
CA ASP A 77 4.46 -3.13 19.07
C ASP A 77 5.73 -2.93 18.22
N ASP A 78 6.01 -3.83 17.26
CA ASP A 78 7.18 -3.71 16.37
C ASP A 78 6.87 -2.99 15.03
N PHE A 79 5.64 -2.53 14.83
CA PHE A 79 5.20 -1.77 13.66
C PHE A 79 4.13 -0.75 14.04
N SER A 80 4.53 0.29 14.74
CA SER A 80 3.64 1.37 15.22
C SER A 80 3.79 2.68 14.46
N GLN A 81 4.82 2.79 13.61
CA GLN A 81 5.08 3.95 12.73
C GLN A 81 5.30 3.49 11.27
N PRO A 82 5.05 4.37 10.28
CA PRO A 82 5.41 4.10 8.89
C PRO A 82 6.87 3.68 8.75
N ILE A 83 7.16 2.84 7.76
CA ILE A 83 8.55 2.58 7.37
C ILE A 83 9.14 3.90 6.88
N ALA A 84 10.30 4.30 7.43
CA ALA A 84 10.86 5.63 7.24
C ALA A 84 11.17 5.97 5.77
N GLN A 85 11.46 4.95 4.94
CA GLN A 85 11.73 5.11 3.52
C GLN A 85 10.67 4.40 2.69
N HIS A 86 10.20 5.06 1.64
CA HIS A 86 9.36 4.44 0.63
C HIS A 86 10.19 3.50 -0.25
N PHE A 87 9.51 2.52 -0.85
CA PHE A 87 10.08 1.71 -1.91
C PHE A 87 9.83 2.40 -3.25
N ALA A 88 10.89 2.67 -4.00
CA ALA A 88 10.78 3.21 -5.36
C ALA A 88 10.68 2.07 -6.37
N PHE A 89 9.57 2.02 -7.12
CA PHE A 89 9.47 1.16 -8.32
C PHE A 89 10.01 1.86 -9.57
N SER A 90 9.97 3.19 -9.57
CA SER A 90 10.63 4.09 -10.53
C SER A 90 10.88 5.43 -9.83
N GLU A 91 11.47 6.40 -10.54
CA GLU A 91 11.61 7.78 -10.05
C GLU A 91 10.25 8.43 -9.72
N THR A 92 9.18 7.98 -10.36
CA THR A 92 7.84 8.57 -10.29
C THR A 92 6.81 7.70 -9.57
N LEU A 93 7.12 6.43 -9.26
CA LEU A 93 6.17 5.50 -8.65
C LEU A 93 6.70 4.99 -7.31
N LYS A 94 6.04 5.41 -6.24
CA LYS A 94 6.48 5.16 -4.86
C LYS A 94 5.47 4.28 -4.13
N LEU A 95 5.98 3.41 -3.27
CA LEU A 95 5.21 2.55 -2.39
C LEU A 95 5.57 2.84 -0.94
N TRP A 96 4.58 3.33 -0.18
CA TRP A 96 4.64 3.56 1.25
C TRP A 96 4.06 2.37 2.02
N VAL A 97 4.59 2.12 3.21
CA VAL A 97 4.10 1.07 4.11
C VAL A 97 3.74 1.71 5.44
N VAL A 98 2.45 1.67 5.77
CA VAL A 98 1.89 2.44 6.89
C VAL A 98 1.12 1.55 7.86
N PRO A 99 1.25 1.78 9.18
CA PRO A 99 0.46 1.08 10.17
C PRO A 99 -0.94 1.69 10.29
N TYR A 100 -1.93 0.85 10.52
CA TYR A 100 -3.28 1.24 10.89
C TYR A 100 -3.64 0.64 12.25
N ARG A 101 -3.85 1.53 13.24
CA ARG A 101 -4.25 1.11 14.57
C ARG A 101 -5.74 0.79 14.57
N ILE A 102 -6.08 -0.49 14.73
CA ILE A 102 -7.46 -0.94 14.86
C ILE A 102 -7.84 -0.80 16.33
N MET A 103 -8.56 0.27 16.66
CA MET A 103 -9.11 0.44 18.00
C MET A 103 -10.63 0.31 17.99
N ALA A 104 -11.16 -0.47 18.93
CA ALA A 104 -12.57 -0.44 19.26
C ALA A 104 -12.86 0.74 20.21
N LYS A 105 -12.77 2.00 19.74
CA LYS A 105 -13.42 3.20 20.33
C LYS A 105 -13.17 4.48 19.50
N ARG A 106 -14.18 5.34 19.43
CA ARG A 106 -14.27 6.56 18.58
C ARG A 106 -13.10 7.53 18.83
N GLY A 107 -12.36 7.89 17.77
CA GLY A 107 -11.61 9.17 17.74
C GLY A 107 -10.23 9.16 17.10
N GLU A 108 -9.53 8.02 17.01
CA GLU A 108 -8.16 8.00 16.47
C GLU A 108 -8.15 7.77 14.96
N ARG A 109 -7.46 8.63 14.22
CA ARG A 109 -7.40 8.67 12.75
C ARG A 109 -6.01 8.29 12.25
N MET A 110 -5.96 7.96 10.96
CA MET A 110 -4.79 7.53 10.20
C MET A 110 -3.56 8.43 10.41
N MET A 111 -2.41 7.80 10.68
CA MET A 111 -1.09 8.44 10.78
C MET A 111 -0.51 8.58 9.37
N TRP A 112 -0.21 9.81 8.95
CA TRP A 112 0.45 10.09 7.69
C TRP A 112 1.95 10.36 7.93
N PRO A 113 2.85 9.88 7.06
CA PRO A 113 4.24 10.33 7.12
C PRO A 113 4.30 11.86 6.91
N ASN A 114 5.20 12.53 7.63
CA ASN A 114 5.45 13.96 7.42
C ASN A 114 6.22 14.17 6.11
N ASP A 115 5.86 15.21 5.36
CA ASP A 115 6.48 15.63 4.08
C ASP A 115 7.99 15.91 4.19
#